data_AF-A0A7X6L7B1-F1
#
_entry.id   AF-A0A7X6L7B1-F1
#
_cell.length_a   1.000
_cell.length_b   1.000
_cell.length_c   1.000
_cell.angle_alpha   90.00
_cell.angle_beta   90.00
_cell.angle_gamma   90.00
#
_symmetry.space_group_name_H-M   'P 1'
#
loop_
_entity.id
_entity.type
_entity.pdbx_description
1 polymer ?
#
loop_
_entity_poly.entity_id
_entity_poly.type
_entity_poly.pdbx_seq_one_letter_code
_entity_poly.pdbx_strand_id
1 'polypeptide(L)' 'MSMGMGSTPMDHEAADRIAEAAERDPDSPTATSGFRDRAEAAADRNDEDDDC' A
#
# COMPACT_ATOMS: atom_id res chain seq x y z
N MET A 1 16.69 -5.92 21.92
CA MET A 1 15.24 -6.13 21.74
C MET A 1 15.02 -6.81 20.41
N SER A 2 14.15 -7.81 20.35
CA SER A 2 13.82 -8.55 19.12
C SER A 2 13.28 -7.60 18.04
N MET A 3 13.88 -7.62 16.84
CA MET A 3 13.26 -7.08 15.63
C MET A 3 11.90 -7.76 15.45
N GLY A 4 10.83 -6.99 15.59
CA GLY A 4 9.48 -7.44 15.27
C GLY A 4 9.42 -7.88 13.81
N MET A 5 8.71 -8.98 13.59
CA MET A 5 8.54 -9.67 12.32
C MET A 5 7.89 -8.77 11.25
N GLY A 6 8.70 -8.13 10.41
CA GLY A 6 8.51 -8.02 8.96
C GLY A 6 7.19 -7.50 8.36
N SER A 7 6.56 -6.47 8.93
CA SER A 7 5.62 -5.64 8.16
C SER A 7 6.29 -4.29 7.94
N THR A 8 6.81 -4.05 6.74
CA THR A 8 7.05 -2.66 6.31
C THR A 8 5.67 -1.99 6.26
N PRO A 9 5.42 -0.93 7.05
CA PRO A 9 4.18 -0.18 6.92
C PRO A 9 4.00 0.26 5.47
N MET A 10 2.74 0.26 5.01
CA MET A 10 2.42 0.73 3.67
C MET A 10 2.65 2.24 3.65
N ASP A 11 3.58 2.71 2.82
CA ASP A 11 3.81 4.13 2.56
C ASP A 11 3.17 4.54 1.23
N HIS A 12 3.05 5.85 0.99
CA HIS A 12 2.50 6.35 -0.27
C HIS A 12 3.32 5.91 -1.49
N GLU A 13 4.65 5.81 -1.37
CA GLU A 13 5.50 5.33 -2.47
C GLU A 13 5.19 3.87 -2.85
N ALA A 14 4.87 3.00 -1.89
CA ALA A 14 4.42 1.64 -2.12
C ALA A 14 3.01 1.61 -2.70
N ALA A 15 2.10 2.45 -2.19
CA ALA A 15 0.74 2.59 -2.74
C ALA A 15 0.77 3.03 -4.22
N ASP A 16 1.61 4.00 -4.56
CA ASP A 16 1.82 4.49 -5.93
C ASP A 16 2.34 3.38 -6.86
N ARG A 17 3.31 2.58 -6.40
CA ARG A 17 3.81 1.42 -7.16
C ARG A 17 2.73 0.38 -7.40
N ILE A 18 1.82 0.18 -6.45
CA ILE A 18 0.66 -0.72 -6.60
C ILE A 18 -0.34 -0.14 -7.60
N ALA A 19 -0.59 1.17 -7.55
CA ALA A 19 -1.46 1.86 -8.49
C ALA A 19 -0.92 1.79 -9.94
N GLU A 20 0.37 2.03 -10.13
CA GLU A 20 1.03 1.91 -11.43
C GLU A 20 0.92 0.48 -11.99
N ALA A 21 1.07 -0.55 -11.15
CA ALA A 21 0.92 -1.94 -11.55
C ALA A 21 -0.53 -2.27 -11.99
N ALA A 22 -1.53 -1.71 -11.31
CA ALA A 22 -2.93 -1.85 -11.69
C ALA A 22 -3.26 -1.12 -13.01
N GLU A 23 -2.65 0.04 -13.26
CA GLU A 23 -2.84 0.79 -14.51
C GLU A 23 -2.14 0.13 -15.70
N ARG A 24 -0.97 -0.46 -15.46
CA ARG A 24 -0.21 -1.19 -16.48
C ARG A 24 -0.94 -2.44 -16.98
N ASP A 25 -1.67 -3.13 -16.09
CA ASP A 25 -2.49 -4.30 -16.42
C ASP A 25 -3.87 -4.21 -15.74
N PRO A 26 -4.87 -3.64 -16.43
CA PRO A 26 -6.20 -3.43 -15.86
C PRO A 26 -6.99 -4.73 -15.63
N ASP A 27 -6.58 -5.84 -16.24
CA ASP A 27 -7.20 -7.15 -16.04
C ASP A 27 -6.53 -7.94 -14.90
N SER A 28 -5.45 -7.41 -14.32
CA SER A 28 -4.72 -8.06 -13.23
C SER A 28 -5.55 -8.16 -11.94
N PRO A 29 -5.23 -9.12 -11.04
CA PRO A 29 -5.85 -9.18 -9.71
C PRO A 29 -5.65 -7.89 -8.90
N THR A 30 -4.54 -7.18 -9.10
CA THR A 30 -4.24 -5.91 -8.40
C THR A 30 -5.25 -4.82 -8.78
N ALA A 31 -5.62 -4.75 -10.07
CA ALA A 31 -6.58 -3.78 -10.59
C ALA A 31 -8.04 -4.14 -10.26
N THR A 32 -8.38 -5.42 -10.25
CA THR A 32 -9.77 -5.89 -10.16
C THR A 32 -10.24 -6.21 -8.75
N SER A 33 -9.32 -6.48 -7.81
CA SER A 33 -9.67 -6.91 -6.44
C SER A 33 -9.92 -5.78 -5.44
N GLY A 34 -9.79 -4.52 -5.85
CA GLY A 34 -9.83 -3.35 -4.95
C GLY A 34 -8.63 -3.29 -4.01
N PHE A 35 -7.51 -3.93 -4.37
CA PHE A 35 -6.28 -3.89 -3.59
C PHE A 35 -5.63 -2.50 -3.60
N ARG A 36 -5.69 -1.80 -4.75
CA ARG A 36 -5.24 -0.40 -4.88
C ARG A 36 -5.85 0.51 -3.81
N ASP A 37 -7.18 0.51 -3.69
CA ASP A 37 -7.89 1.36 -2.73
C ASP A 37 -7.51 1.04 -1.28
N ARG A 38 -7.28 -0.24 -0.96
CA ARG A 38 -6.79 -0.65 0.35
C ARG A 38 -5.34 -0.24 0.61
N ALA A 39 -4.50 -0.17 -0.42
CA ALA A 39 -3.12 0.26 -0.29
C ALA A 39 -3.04 1.77 -0.02
N GLU A 40 -3.80 2.59 -0.77
CA GLU A 40 -3.91 4.03 -0.50
C GLU A 40 -4.44 4.30 0.91
N ALA A 41 -5.56 3.68 1.30
CA ALA A 41 -6.13 3.86 2.64
C ALA A 41 -5.25 3.29 3.79
N ALA A 42 -4.25 2.47 3.46
CA ALA A 42 -3.25 2.01 4.42
C ALA A 42 -2.08 3.00 4.52
N ALA A 43 -1.66 3.60 3.39
CA ALA A 43 -0.69 4.69 3.37
C ALA A 43 -1.19 5.91 4.13
N ASP A 44 -2.41 6.38 3.84
CA ASP A 44 -3.03 7.52 4.54
C ASP A 44 -3.02 7.32 6.07
N ARG A 45 -3.39 6.11 6.52
CA ARG A 45 -3.40 5.79 7.96
C ARG A 45 -2.01 5.80 8.58
N ASN A 46 -1.01 5.29 7.86
CA ASN A 46 0.34 5.20 8.41
C ASN A 46 1.03 6.57 8.43
N ASP A 47 0.76 7.43 7.47
CA ASP A 47 1.21 8.83 7.48
C ASP A 47 0.60 9.59 8.67
N GLU A 48 -0.67 9.34 9.01
CA GLU A 48 -1.30 9.91 10.21
C GLU A 48 -0.72 9.36 11.54
N ASP A 49 -0.25 8.10 11.55
CA ASP A 49 0.32 7.44 12.74
C ASP A 49 1.79 7.84 12.97
N ASP A 50 2.56 8.19 11.92
CA ASP A 50 3.98 8.57 12.02
C ASP A 50 4.22 9.96 12.65
N ASP A 51 3.16 10.77 12.80
CA ASP A 51 3.20 12.14 13.34
C ASP A 51 2.96 12.25 14.88
N CYS A 52 2.94 11.14 15.66
CA CYS A 52 2.62 11.16 17.10
C CYS A 52 3.50 10.34 18.06
#